data_AF-A0A1E7J6Y8-F1
#
_entry.id   AF-A0A1E7J6Y8-F1
#
_cell.length_a   1.000
_cell.length_b   1.000
_cell.length_c   1.000
_cell.angle_alpha   90.00
_cell.angle_beta   90.00
_cell.angle_gamma   90.00
#
_symmetry.space_group_name_H-M   'P 1'
#
loop_
_entity.id
_entity.type
_entity.pdbx_description
1 polymer ?
#
loop_
_entity_poly.entity_id
_entity_poly.type
_entity_poly.pdbx_seq_one_letter_code
_entity_poly.pdbx_strand_id
1 'polypeptide(L)'
;MKIALDTNIICKACGYNWDYIGVLSRIRDDADHGILHDTDRKLLNEYRNNAGGYEFFRNWYQEMERKENGIHYLFVDLDRNDRKISKKLTDMGFTGEVDRILVALALETRNDRYIITEDSDFGKGDTEKAKEHKDVLDYLTNRLQLTVHGANEALSSL
;
A
#
# COMPACT_ATOMS: atom_id res chain seq x y z
N MET A 1 -0.46 8.51 -11.13
CA MET A 1 0.28 7.64 -10.19
C MET A 1 -0.49 6.37 -9.87
N LYS A 2 0.18 5.22 -9.90
CA LYS A 2 -0.39 3.94 -9.44
C LYS A 2 0.17 3.58 -8.07
N ILE A 3 -0.70 3.37 -7.10
CA ILE A 3 -0.34 3.36 -5.68
C ILE A 3 -0.61 1.97 -5.09
N ALA A 4 0.41 1.36 -4.50
CA ALA A 4 0.21 0.22 -3.59
C ALA A 4 -0.28 0.77 -2.24
N LEU A 5 -1.58 0.64 -2.00
CA LEU A 5 -2.23 1.18 -0.81
C LEU A 5 -2.33 0.10 0.27
N ASP A 6 -1.81 0.35 1.45
CA ASP A 6 -1.93 -0.59 2.56
C ASP A 6 -3.35 -0.59 3.16
N THR A 7 -3.80 -1.76 3.58
CA THR A 7 -5.05 -1.99 4.31
C THR A 7 -5.14 -1.09 5.55
N ASN A 8 -4.05 -0.84 6.25
CA ASN A 8 -4.07 -0.03 7.48
C ASN A 8 -4.51 1.43 7.25
N ILE A 9 -4.24 1.99 6.07
CA ILE A 9 -4.66 3.35 5.69
C ILE A 9 -6.18 3.39 5.58
N ILE A 10 -6.76 2.37 4.94
CA ILE A 10 -8.21 2.21 4.78
C ILE A 10 -8.88 2.02 6.14
N CYS A 11 -8.34 1.13 6.97
CA CYS A 11 -8.88 0.87 8.31
C CYS A 11 -8.89 2.13 9.18
N LYS A 12 -7.80 2.91 9.16
CA LYS A 12 -7.71 4.17 9.92
C LYS A 12 -8.66 5.25 9.37
N ALA A 13 -8.87 5.31 8.05
CA ALA A 13 -9.90 6.18 7.47
C ALA A 13 -11.32 5.76 7.91
N CYS A 14 -11.61 4.46 7.98
CA CYS A 14 -12.88 3.94 8.49
C CYS A 14 -13.12 4.29 9.97
N GLY A 15 -12.05 4.54 10.73
CA GLY A 15 -12.08 5.10 12.08
C GLY A 15 -12.30 6.62 12.16
N TYR A 16 -12.67 7.27 11.05
CA TYR A 16 -12.89 8.71 10.92
C TYR A 16 -11.66 9.59 11.19
N ASN A 17 -10.46 9.08 10.93
CA ASN A 17 -9.26 9.90 10.98
C ASN A 17 -9.10 10.72 9.69
N TRP A 18 -9.10 12.05 9.82
CA TRP A 18 -9.15 13.00 8.72
C TRP A 18 -7.96 12.94 7.77
N ASP A 19 -6.75 12.63 8.26
CA ASP A 19 -5.57 12.57 7.39
C ASP A 19 -5.71 11.41 6.39
N TYR A 20 -6.19 10.26 6.87
CA TYR A 20 -6.39 9.06 6.07
C TYR A 20 -7.58 9.22 5.12
N ILE A 21 -8.68 9.83 5.57
CA ILE A 21 -9.81 10.20 4.69
C ILE A 21 -9.31 11.14 3.59
N GLY A 22 -8.45 12.10 3.92
CA GLY A 22 -7.85 13.05 2.98
C GLY A 22 -7.04 12.34 1.91
N VAL A 23 -6.21 11.35 2.28
CA VAL A 23 -5.44 10.54 1.32
C VAL A 23 -6.38 9.80 0.37
N LEU A 24 -7.37 9.09 0.91
CA LEU A 24 -8.33 8.34 0.09
C LEU A 24 -9.15 9.25 -0.82
N SER A 25 -9.49 10.46 -0.35
CA SER A 25 -10.21 11.46 -1.15
C SER A 25 -9.35 11.98 -2.30
N ARG A 26 -8.07 12.29 -2.05
CA ARG A 26 -7.14 12.69 -3.11
C ARG A 26 -6.95 11.60 -4.17
N ILE A 27 -6.76 10.36 -3.74
CA ILE A 27 -6.64 9.22 -4.67
C ILE A 27 -7.91 9.05 -5.50
N ARG A 28 -9.09 9.26 -4.91
CA ARG A 28 -10.38 9.20 -5.61
C ARG A 28 -10.53 10.33 -6.62
N ASP A 29 -10.27 11.57 -6.22
CA ASP A 29 -10.62 12.77 -6.98
C ASP A 29 -9.66 13.09 -8.12
N ASP A 30 -8.39 12.72 -8.00
CA ASP A 30 -7.40 12.97 -9.04
C ASP A 30 -7.50 11.92 -10.17
N ALA A 31 -7.83 12.34 -11.40
CA ALA A 31 -8.04 11.44 -12.54
C ALA A 31 -6.82 10.57 -12.91
N ASP A 32 -5.61 10.99 -12.55
CA ASP A 32 -4.37 10.27 -12.83
C ASP A 32 -3.98 9.29 -11.71
N HIS A 33 -4.67 9.31 -10.58
CA HIS A 33 -4.43 8.42 -9.45
C HIS A 33 -5.28 7.15 -9.46
N GLY A 34 -4.65 6.03 -9.11
CA GLY A 34 -5.28 4.73 -8.98
C GLY A 34 -4.57 3.84 -7.97
N ILE A 35 -5.27 2.81 -7.50
CA ILE A 35 -4.70 1.80 -6.59
C ILE A 35 -4.33 0.52 -7.34
N LEU A 36 -3.33 -0.18 -6.82
CA LEU A 36 -2.86 -1.47 -7.32
C LEU A 36 -3.53 -2.62 -6.57
N HIS A 37 -3.90 -3.67 -7.30
CA HIS A 37 -4.36 -4.94 -6.75
C HIS A 37 -3.64 -6.11 -7.41
N ASP A 38 -3.43 -7.18 -6.65
CA ASP A 38 -2.97 -8.45 -7.21
C ASP A 38 -4.11 -9.19 -7.91
N THR A 39 -3.79 -9.90 -9.00
CA THR A 39 -4.78 -10.71 -9.75
C THR A 39 -5.36 -11.85 -8.91
N ASP A 40 -4.64 -12.32 -7.89
CA ASP A 40 -5.07 -13.37 -6.97
C ASP A 40 -6.02 -12.86 -5.88
N ARG A 41 -6.26 -11.54 -5.86
CA ARG A 41 -7.18 -10.83 -4.95
C ARG A 41 -6.83 -10.97 -3.47
N LYS A 42 -5.59 -11.30 -3.11
CA LYS A 42 -5.16 -11.41 -1.71
C LYS A 42 -5.27 -10.07 -0.99
N LEU A 43 -4.82 -8.97 -1.61
CA LEU A 43 -4.96 -7.63 -1.05
C LEU A 43 -6.43 -7.20 -0.94
N LEU A 44 -7.25 -7.51 -1.96
CA LEU A 44 -8.69 -7.22 -1.90
C LEU A 44 -9.39 -8.01 -0.77
N ASN A 45 -9.02 -9.27 -0.57
CA ASN A 45 -9.57 -10.07 0.51
C ASN A 45 -9.16 -9.50 1.87
N GLU A 46 -7.93 -9.00 2.01
CA GLU A 46 -7.50 -8.31 3.22
C GLU A 46 -8.31 -7.03 3.48
N TYR A 47 -8.54 -6.20 2.46
CA TYR A 47 -9.42 -5.03 2.58
C TYR A 47 -10.83 -5.43 3.02
N ARG A 48 -11.41 -6.46 2.42
CA ARG A 48 -12.78 -6.91 2.74
C ARG A 48 -12.87 -7.47 4.16
N ASN A 49 -11.86 -8.20 4.60
CA ASN A 49 -11.83 -8.79 5.94
C ASN A 49 -11.70 -7.72 7.03
N ASN A 50 -10.92 -6.66 6.79
CA ASN A 50 -10.65 -5.64 7.80
C ASN A 50 -11.58 -4.40 7.71
N ALA A 51 -11.96 -4.00 6.49
CA ALA A 51 -12.73 -2.78 6.23
C ALA A 51 -14.10 -3.03 5.56
N GLY A 52 -14.42 -4.26 5.12
CA GLY A 52 -15.65 -4.57 4.37
C GLY A 52 -16.96 -4.30 5.11
N GLY A 53 -16.92 -4.30 6.44
CA GLY A 53 -18.06 -3.95 7.30
C GLY A 53 -18.43 -2.47 7.27
N TYR A 54 -17.50 -1.59 6.90
CA TYR A 54 -17.67 -0.14 6.97
C TYR A 54 -18.28 0.40 5.68
N GLU A 55 -19.35 1.18 5.81
CA GLU A 55 -20.03 1.81 4.67
C GLU A 55 -19.10 2.75 3.90
N PHE A 56 -18.27 3.50 4.62
CA PHE A 56 -17.26 4.38 4.03
C PHE A 56 -16.37 3.65 3.02
N PHE A 57 -15.75 2.53 3.44
CA PHE A 57 -14.90 1.73 2.55
C PHE A 57 -15.68 1.19 1.36
N ARG A 58 -16.88 0.63 1.57
CA ARG A 58 -17.69 0.08 0.47
C ARG A 58 -18.00 1.13 -0.58
N ASN A 59 -18.41 2.33 -0.16
CA ASN A 59 -18.72 3.42 -1.07
C ASN A 59 -17.45 3.93 -1.77
N TRP A 60 -16.37 4.16 -1.03
CA TRP A 60 -15.11 4.62 -1.61
C TRP A 60 -14.55 3.61 -2.63
N TYR A 61 -14.53 2.31 -2.31
CA TYR A 61 -14.03 1.28 -3.21
C TYR A 61 -14.90 1.16 -4.47
N GLN A 62 -16.23 1.27 -4.34
CA GLN A 62 -17.13 1.28 -5.49
C GLN A 62 -16.89 2.47 -6.43
N GLU A 63 -16.58 3.65 -5.88
CA GLU A 63 -16.18 4.81 -6.68
C GLU A 63 -14.84 4.57 -7.40
N MET A 64 -13.87 3.94 -6.74
CA MET A 64 -12.62 3.53 -7.37
C MET A 64 -12.84 2.50 -8.49
N GLU A 65 -13.76 1.55 -8.34
CA GLU A 65 -14.11 0.59 -9.40
C GLU A 65 -14.75 1.25 -10.63
N ARG A 66 -15.51 2.35 -10.44
CA ARG A 66 -16.17 3.09 -11.52
C ARG A 66 -15.23 4.04 -12.26
N LYS A 67 -14.17 4.48 -11.59
CA LYS A 67 -13.20 5.42 -12.13
C LYS A 67 -12.31 4.75 -13.18
N GLU A 68 -12.14 5.40 -14.34
CA GLU A 68 -11.36 4.88 -15.48
C GLU A 68 -9.94 4.40 -15.08
N ASN A 69 -9.25 5.17 -14.24
CA ASN A 69 -7.93 4.85 -13.72
C ASN A 69 -7.93 4.35 -12.26
N GLY A 70 -9.08 3.96 -11.72
CA GLY A 70 -9.21 3.77 -10.27
C GLY A 70 -8.53 2.52 -9.73
N ILE A 71 -8.66 1.36 -10.38
CA ILE A 71 -8.08 0.10 -9.92
C ILE A 71 -7.30 -0.59 -11.03
N HIS A 72 -6.04 -0.92 -10.75
CA HIS A 72 -5.14 -1.60 -11.68
C HIS A 72 -4.77 -2.97 -11.13
N TYR A 73 -5.16 -4.02 -11.84
CA TYR A 73 -4.80 -5.39 -11.47
C TYR A 73 -3.47 -5.79 -12.13
N LEU A 74 -2.52 -6.22 -11.33
CA LEU A 74 -1.21 -6.68 -11.77
C LEU A 74 -0.99 -8.12 -11.31
N PHE A 75 -0.37 -8.92 -12.17
CA PHE A 75 0.08 -10.25 -11.80
C PHE A 75 1.33 -10.12 -10.93
N VAL A 76 1.30 -10.75 -9.74
CA VAL A 76 2.40 -10.75 -8.78
C VAL A 76 2.80 -12.19 -8.52
N ASP A 77 4.07 -12.51 -8.81
CA ASP A 77 4.64 -13.83 -8.54
C ASP A 77 5.83 -13.68 -7.58
N LEU A 78 5.54 -13.86 -6.29
CA LEU A 78 6.52 -13.80 -5.21
C LEU A 78 7.62 -14.87 -5.35
N ASP A 79 7.41 -15.92 -6.16
CA ASP A 79 8.32 -17.05 -6.33
C ASP A 79 9.22 -16.96 -7.56
N ARG A 80 8.93 -16.08 -8.53
CA ARG A 80 9.76 -15.86 -9.73
C ARG A 80 10.73 -14.68 -9.60
N ASN A 81 10.24 -13.47 -9.87
CA ASN A 81 11.11 -12.29 -9.95
C ASN A 81 11.45 -11.75 -8.55
N ASP A 82 10.50 -11.87 -7.63
CA ASP A 82 10.63 -11.31 -6.29
C ASP A 82 11.16 -12.29 -5.27
N ARG A 83 11.48 -13.55 -5.62
CA ARG A 83 11.92 -14.55 -4.64
C ARG A 83 13.14 -14.11 -3.83
N LYS A 84 14.08 -13.39 -4.46
CA LYS A 84 15.25 -12.82 -3.76
C LYS A 84 14.85 -11.65 -2.86
N ILE A 85 13.94 -10.79 -3.32
CA ILE A 85 13.44 -9.63 -2.57
C ILE A 85 12.59 -10.09 -1.39
N SER A 86 11.58 -10.91 -1.66
CA SER A 86 10.71 -11.59 -0.68
C SER A 86 11.53 -12.32 0.38
N LYS A 87 12.53 -13.14 -0.01
CA LYS A 87 13.43 -13.78 0.95
C LYS A 87 14.20 -12.75 1.77
N LYS A 88 14.79 -11.73 1.13
CA LYS A 88 15.57 -10.70 1.82
C LYS A 88 14.70 -9.92 2.82
N LEU A 89 13.47 -9.59 2.47
CA LEU A 89 12.49 -8.96 3.36
C LEU A 89 12.18 -9.85 4.55
N THR A 90 11.92 -11.14 4.32
CA THR A 90 11.70 -12.11 5.41
C THR A 90 12.92 -12.26 6.32
N ASP A 91 14.14 -12.27 5.77
CA ASP A 91 15.38 -12.30 6.55
C ASP A 91 15.57 -11.01 7.39
N MET A 92 14.85 -9.93 7.07
CA MET A 92 14.84 -8.65 7.80
C MET A 92 13.63 -8.53 8.75
N GLY A 93 12.85 -9.60 8.96
CA GLY A 93 11.70 -9.60 9.87
C GLY A 93 10.36 -9.21 9.23
N PHE A 94 10.35 -8.90 7.94
CA PHE A 94 9.15 -8.55 7.18
C PHE A 94 8.43 -9.82 6.70
N THR A 95 7.50 -10.31 7.53
CA THR A 95 6.91 -11.65 7.37
C THR A 95 5.52 -11.67 6.76
N GLY A 96 4.80 -10.55 6.75
CA GLY A 96 3.47 -10.42 6.17
C GLY A 96 3.44 -10.81 4.69
N GLU A 97 2.53 -11.70 4.32
CA GLU A 97 2.36 -12.07 2.91
C GLU A 97 1.79 -10.91 2.10
N VAL A 98 0.74 -10.26 2.60
CA VAL A 98 0.11 -9.13 1.89
C VAL A 98 1.04 -7.93 1.82
N ASP A 99 1.84 -7.69 2.86
CA ASP A 99 2.87 -6.64 2.84
C ASP A 99 3.92 -6.89 1.76
N ARG A 100 4.33 -8.15 1.55
CA ARG A 100 5.23 -8.52 0.44
C ARG A 100 4.55 -8.38 -0.91
N ILE A 101 3.25 -8.63 -1.00
CA ILE A 101 2.47 -8.36 -2.21
C ILE A 101 2.43 -6.85 -2.50
N LEU A 102 2.26 -5.99 -1.49
CA LEU A 102 2.30 -4.53 -1.67
C LEU A 102 3.64 -4.07 -2.25
N VAL A 103 4.75 -4.59 -1.71
CA VAL A 103 6.08 -4.29 -2.24
C VAL A 103 6.21 -4.75 -3.69
N ALA A 104 5.81 -5.98 -4.00
CA ALA A 104 5.88 -6.51 -5.36
C ALA A 104 4.99 -5.74 -6.35
N LEU A 105 3.76 -5.38 -5.96
CA LEU A 105 2.87 -4.52 -6.76
C LEU A 105 3.53 -3.19 -7.11
N ALA A 106 4.16 -2.53 -6.13
CA ALA A 106 4.86 -1.28 -6.36
C ALA A 106 6.10 -1.44 -7.25
N LEU A 107 6.75 -2.61 -7.29
CA LEU A 107 7.89 -2.87 -8.16
C LEU A 107 7.51 -3.13 -9.61
N GLU A 108 6.33 -3.69 -9.85
CA GLU A 108 5.78 -3.92 -11.18
C GLU A 108 5.43 -2.61 -11.91
N THR A 109 5.29 -1.50 -11.18
CA THR A 109 5.14 -0.18 -11.80
C THR A 109 6.50 0.36 -12.26
N ARG A 110 6.57 0.76 -13.54
CA ARG A 110 7.83 1.24 -14.13
C ARG A 110 8.23 2.64 -13.66
N ASN A 111 7.24 3.52 -13.47
CA ASN A 111 7.48 4.95 -13.25
C ASN A 111 6.98 5.45 -11.89
N ASP A 112 6.07 4.73 -11.23
CA ASP A 112 5.34 5.19 -10.04
C ASP A 112 5.46 4.15 -8.92
N ARG A 113 6.68 3.94 -8.43
CA ARG A 113 7.02 2.93 -7.41
C ARG A 113 6.60 3.41 -6.02
N TYR A 114 5.31 3.48 -5.77
CA TYR A 114 4.77 4.23 -4.63
C TYR A 114 3.90 3.37 -3.71
N ILE A 115 4.23 3.38 -2.42
CA ILE A 115 3.52 2.68 -1.35
C ILE A 115 3.03 3.71 -0.33
N ILE A 116 1.76 3.61 0.07
CA ILE A 116 1.23 4.36 1.22
C ILE A 116 0.92 3.37 2.33
N THR A 117 1.60 3.53 3.48
CA THR A 117 1.47 2.65 4.64
C THR A 117 1.83 3.38 5.93
N GLU A 118 1.17 3.01 7.02
CA GLU A 118 1.57 3.37 8.39
C GLU A 118 1.96 2.13 9.20
N ASP A 119 2.43 1.08 8.53
CA ASP A 119 2.83 -0.17 9.18
C ASP A 119 4.28 -0.09 9.63
N SER A 120 4.50 -0.41 10.90
CA SER A 120 5.80 -0.56 11.52
C SER A 120 6.72 -1.55 10.79
N ASP A 121 6.17 -2.56 10.10
CA ASP A 121 6.95 -3.52 9.32
C ASP A 121 7.67 -2.84 8.14
N PHE A 122 7.11 -1.76 7.60
CA PHE A 122 7.76 -0.93 6.58
C PHE A 122 8.67 0.15 7.18
N GLY A 123 8.86 0.18 8.51
CA GLY A 123 9.55 1.26 9.21
C GLY A 123 8.76 2.58 9.22
N LYS A 124 7.43 2.52 9.07
CA LYS A 124 6.52 3.68 9.12
C LYS A 124 5.70 3.73 10.41
N GLY A 125 5.19 4.93 10.72
CA GLY A 125 4.49 5.22 11.98
C GLY A 125 5.41 5.58 13.15
N ASP A 126 4.80 5.93 14.29
CA ASP A 126 5.49 6.53 15.46
C ASP A 126 5.77 5.53 16.59
N THR A 127 6.02 4.26 16.25
CA THR A 127 6.24 3.18 17.24
C THR A 127 7.72 2.83 17.39
N GLU A 128 8.12 2.27 18.53
CA GLU A 128 9.49 1.74 18.71
C GLU A 128 9.81 0.65 17.68
N LYS A 129 8.83 -0.22 17.37
CA LYS A 129 8.94 -1.23 16.31
C LYS A 129 9.26 -0.61 14.94
N ALA A 130 8.66 0.53 14.60
CA ALA A 130 8.97 1.22 13.34
C ALA A 130 10.43 1.71 13.30
N LYS A 131 10.98 2.16 14.44
CA LYS A 131 12.38 2.57 14.55
C LYS A 131 13.32 1.36 14.40
N GLU A 132 12.95 0.21 14.95
CA GLU A 132 13.69 -1.05 14.82
C GLU A 132 13.76 -1.53 13.36
N HIS A 133 12.73 -1.27 12.56
CA HIS A 133 12.68 -1.63 11.14
C HIS A 133 13.15 -0.51 10.18
N LYS A 134 13.95 0.44 10.67
CA LYS A 134 14.51 1.49 9.81
C LYS A 134 15.34 0.93 8.65
N ASP A 135 16.04 -0.17 8.86
CA ASP A 135 16.82 -0.85 7.83
C ASP A 135 15.94 -1.42 6.70
N VAL A 136 14.72 -1.88 7.02
CA VAL A 136 13.71 -2.26 6.02
C VAL A 136 13.33 -1.05 5.17
N LEU A 137 13.00 0.08 5.80
CA LEU A 137 12.67 1.31 5.07
C LEU A 137 13.84 1.76 4.17
N ASP A 138 15.07 1.73 4.69
CA ASP A 138 16.28 2.08 3.93
C ASP A 138 16.50 1.12 2.75
N TYR A 139 16.19 -0.17 2.91
CA TYR A 139 16.26 -1.16 1.82
C TYR A 139 15.20 -0.89 0.75
N LEU A 140 13.94 -0.68 1.14
CA LEU A 140 12.84 -0.37 0.22
C LEU A 140 13.13 0.91 -0.58
N THR A 141 13.58 1.97 0.10
CA THR A 141 13.81 3.28 -0.52
C THR A 141 15.10 3.32 -1.34
N ASN A 142 16.25 2.95 -0.74
CA ASN A 142 17.54 3.16 -1.38
C ASN A 142 17.94 2.00 -2.32
N ARG A 143 17.52 0.77 -2.03
CA ARG A 143 17.91 -0.40 -2.85
C ARG A 143 16.85 -0.75 -3.88
N LEU A 144 15.58 -0.72 -3.49
CA LEU A 144 14.47 -1.02 -4.40
C LEU A 144 13.91 0.22 -5.12
N GLN A 145 14.35 1.43 -4.72
CA GLN A 145 13.93 2.69 -5.33
C GLN A 145 12.40 2.88 -5.23
N LEU A 146 11.82 2.49 -4.10
CA LEU A 146 10.42 2.70 -3.77
C LEU A 146 10.25 4.02 -3.01
N THR A 147 9.20 4.75 -3.31
CA THR A 147 8.70 5.81 -2.44
C THR A 147 7.72 5.19 -1.46
N VAL A 148 8.04 5.26 -0.16
CA VAL A 148 7.19 4.73 0.91
C VAL A 148 6.79 5.90 1.78
N HIS A 149 5.50 6.23 1.79
CA HIS A 149 4.96 7.38 2.53
C HIS A 149 3.91 6.94 3.56
N GLY A 150 3.90 7.63 4.70
CA GLY A 150 2.76 7.66 5.61
C GLY A 150 1.64 8.56 5.08
N ALA A 151 0.54 8.67 5.81
CA ALA A 151 -0.63 9.43 5.37
C ALA A 151 -0.29 10.92 5.18
N ASN A 152 0.42 11.53 6.13
CA ASN A 152 0.78 12.95 6.08
C ASN A 152 1.78 13.28 4.95
N GLU A 153 2.75 12.39 4.71
CA GLU A 153 3.70 12.53 3.60
C GLU A 153 2.98 12.40 2.25
N ALA A 154 2.04 11.45 2.14
CA ALA A 154 1.20 11.29 0.95
C ALA A 154 0.32 12.52 0.70
N LEU A 155 -0.30 13.11 1.73
CA LEU A 155 -1.08 14.35 1.59
C LEU A 155 -0.26 15.54 1.08
N SER A 156 1.06 15.52 1.20
CA SER A 156 1.90 16.63 0.72
C SER A 156 2.47 16.38 -0.69
N SER A 157 2.32 15.17 -1.21
CA SER A 157 2.95 14.72 -2.45
C SER A 157 1.98 14.17 -3.50
N LEU A 158 0.75 13.86 -3.11
CA LEU A 158 -0.40 13.59 -3.97
C LEU A 158 -1.16 14.86 -4.33
#